data_AF-A0A0B7IQT8-F1
#
_entry.id   AF-A0A0B7IQT8-F1
#
_cell.length_a   1.000
_cell.length_b   1.000
_cell.length_c   1.000
_cell.angle_alpha   90.00
_cell.angle_beta   90.00
_cell.angle_gamma   90.00
#
_symmetry.space_group_name_H-M   'P 1'
#
loop_
_entity.id
_entity.type
_entity.pdbx_description
1 polymer ?
#
loop_
_entity_poly.entity_id
_entity_poly.type
_entity_poly.pdbx_seq_one_letter_code
_entity_poly.pdbx_strand_id
1 'polypeptide(L)'
;MISKNIIKQIALIAVFLLPFKGFSTENEKSPKEEIDVTEMIMHHISDSHEFHVYGSGESSVSFALPIILWTENGLVTFMSSEFHHDNDGKVAVERKGMKFVRYHETIYYANEQNGITYDAEHKVVNARPLNFSITKNVFSLILISVLMLLIFIPMAKSYAKNQRAPKGIAGFFEPIVLFVRDEIAVPNIGERKNTPSICRTY
;
A
#
# COMPACT_ATOMS: atom_id res chain seq x y z
N MET A 1 42.31 11.62 30.07
CA MET A 1 42.07 10.20 29.76
C MET A 1 40.65 10.09 29.20
N ILE A 2 40.48 9.96 27.88
CA ILE A 2 39.16 9.85 27.27
C ILE A 2 38.59 8.47 27.61
N SER A 3 37.37 8.43 28.15
CA SER A 3 36.70 7.18 28.52
C SER A 3 36.50 6.28 27.30
N LYS A 4 36.82 4.99 27.44
CA LYS A 4 36.67 3.99 26.36
C LYS A 4 35.26 3.94 25.76
N ASN A 5 34.24 4.34 26.53
CA ASN A 5 32.85 4.39 26.07
C ASN A 5 32.59 5.56 25.11
N ILE A 6 33.27 6.69 25.28
CA ILE A 6 33.15 7.86 24.38
C ILE A 6 33.78 7.54 23.04
N ILE A 7 34.92 6.84 23.04
CA ILE A 7 35.59 6.38 21.81
C ILE A 7 34.69 5.42 21.02
N LYS A 8 34.00 4.50 21.70
CA LYS A 8 33.02 3.60 21.06
C LYS A 8 31.85 4.36 20.41
N GLN A 9 31.31 5.38 21.08
CA GLN A 9 30.20 6.17 20.54
C GLN A 9 30.62 7.01 19.33
N ILE A 10 31.81 7.60 19.36
CA ILE A 10 32.36 8.35 18.21
C ILE A 10 32.62 7.41 17.02
N ALA A 11 33.14 6.21 17.27
CA ALA A 11 33.34 5.22 16.22
C ALA A 11 32.02 4.76 15.58
N LEU A 12 30.96 4.60 16.37
CA LEU A 12 29.63 4.22 15.88
C LEU A 12 29.03 5.30 14.96
N ILE A 13 29.17 6.58 15.34
CA ILE A 13 28.68 7.72 14.56
C ILE A 13 29.50 7.89 13.27
N ALA A 14 30.81 7.67 13.33
CA ALA A 14 31.69 7.76 12.16
C ALA A 14 31.36 6.69 11.10
N VAL A 15 30.94 5.49 11.51
CA VAL A 15 30.48 4.43 10.59
C VAL A 15 29.16 4.82 9.90
N PHE A 16 28.27 5.53 10.59
CA PHE A 16 26.99 5.99 10.04
C PHE A 16 27.13 7.17 9.06
N LEU A 17 28.26 7.89 9.12
CA LEU A 17 28.59 9.03 8.24
C LEU A 17 29.35 8.62 6.97
N LEU A 18 29.64 7.33 6.76
CA LEU A 18 30.26 6.87 5.52
C LEU A 18 29.22 6.94 4.38
N PRO A 19 29.42 7.75 3.33
CA PRO A 19 28.55 7.73 2.17
C PRO A 19 28.51 6.35 1.52
N PHE A 20 27.33 5.75 1.50
CA PHE A 20 27.05 4.53 0.75
C PHE A 20 27.26 4.81 -0.75
N LYS A 21 28.30 4.23 -1.35
CA LYS A 21 28.44 4.24 -2.81
C LYS A 21 27.42 3.25 -3.38
N GLY A 22 26.33 3.78 -3.94
CA GLY A 22 25.37 2.99 -4.71
C GLY A 22 26.05 2.37 -5.94
N PHE A 23 25.84 1.07 -6.14
CA PHE A 23 26.27 0.36 -7.33
C PHE A 23 25.17 0.52 -8.39
N SER A 24 25.41 1.34 -9.41
CA SER A 24 24.50 1.47 -10.57
C SER A 24 25.11 0.73 -11.75
N THR A 25 24.46 -0.35 -12.18
CA THR A 25 24.78 -1.05 -13.44
C THR A 25 24.30 -0.20 -14.61
N GLU A 26 25.22 0.24 -15.46
CA GLU A 26 24.93 0.95 -16.70
C GLU A 26 24.54 -0.10 -17.76
N ASN A 27 23.26 -0.15 -18.12
CA ASN A 27 22.78 -0.95 -19.25
C ASN A 27 22.89 -0.08 -20.51
N GLU A 28 23.64 -0.55 -21.51
CA GLU A 28 23.77 0.09 -22.82
C GLU A 28 22.38 0.27 -23.47
N LYS A 29 22.11 1.50 -23.93
CA LYS A 29 20.87 1.89 -24.59
C LYS A 29 20.81 1.36 -26.03
N SER A 30 19.86 0.46 -26.28
CA SER A 30 19.30 0.19 -27.62
C SER A 30 18.37 1.36 -28.06
N PRO A 31 18.00 1.49 -29.35
CA PRO A 31 17.57 2.74 -29.97
C PRO A 31 16.25 3.25 -29.42
N LYS A 32 16.09 4.57 -29.47
CA LYS A 32 14.94 5.36 -29.00
C LYS A 32 13.63 4.87 -29.62
N GLU A 33 12.94 3.95 -28.95
CA GLU A 33 11.48 3.94 -28.96
C GLU A 33 11.02 5.22 -28.26
N GLU A 34 10.06 5.92 -28.85
CA GLU A 34 9.35 7.00 -28.19
C GLU A 34 8.67 6.41 -26.97
N ILE A 35 9.33 6.51 -25.82
CA ILE A 35 8.77 6.12 -24.54
C ILE A 35 7.53 6.99 -24.37
N ASP A 36 6.34 6.39 -24.52
CA ASP A 36 5.09 7.06 -24.17
C ASP A 36 5.13 7.31 -22.67
N VAL A 37 5.53 8.53 -22.30
CA VAL A 37 5.65 8.97 -20.92
C VAL A 37 4.31 8.82 -20.21
N THR A 38 3.20 8.93 -20.94
CA THR A 38 1.86 8.73 -20.40
C THR A 38 1.64 7.27 -20.04
N GLU A 39 1.93 6.35 -20.95
CA GLU A 39 1.80 4.91 -20.71
C GLU A 39 2.72 4.45 -19.57
N MET A 40 3.97 4.91 -19.57
CA MET A 40 4.94 4.63 -18.51
C MET A 40 4.44 5.14 -17.15
N ILE A 41 3.92 6.37 -17.07
CA ILE A 41 3.37 6.92 -15.83
C ILE A 41 2.12 6.12 -15.40
N MET A 42 1.24 5.82 -16.35
CA MET A 42 0.01 5.08 -16.06
C MET A 42 0.33 3.69 -15.51
N HIS A 43 1.30 2.96 -16.04
CA HIS A 43 1.70 1.66 -15.49
C HIS A 43 2.24 1.73 -14.04
N HIS A 44 2.77 2.88 -13.60
CA HIS A 44 3.29 3.05 -12.23
C HIS A 44 2.27 3.60 -11.23
N ILE A 45 1.30 4.39 -11.70
CA ILE A 45 0.23 4.96 -10.86
C ILE A 45 -0.99 4.03 -10.80
N SER A 46 -1.16 3.16 -11.81
CA SER A 46 -2.33 2.29 -11.89
C SER A 46 -2.42 1.36 -10.70
N ASP A 47 -3.64 1.23 -10.20
CA ASP A 47 -3.96 0.34 -9.11
C ASP A 47 -4.05 -1.09 -9.64
N SER A 48 -3.52 -2.05 -8.88
CA SER A 48 -3.52 -3.46 -9.28
C SER A 48 -4.09 -4.35 -8.18
N HIS A 49 -4.47 -5.56 -8.55
CA HIS A 49 -4.93 -6.57 -7.60
C HIS A 49 -3.77 -7.38 -6.99
N GLU A 50 -2.55 -6.84 -7.03
CA GLU A 50 -1.33 -7.49 -6.54
C GLU A 50 -0.46 -6.51 -5.76
N PHE A 51 -0.07 -6.90 -4.55
CA PHE A 51 0.79 -6.09 -3.69
C PHE A 51 2.24 -6.53 -3.84
N HIS A 52 2.99 -5.88 -4.73
CA HIS A 52 4.43 -6.08 -4.89
C HIS A 52 5.19 -5.51 -3.70
N VAL A 53 5.99 -6.36 -3.03
CA VAL A 53 6.77 -5.95 -1.84
C VAL A 53 8.23 -5.74 -2.16
N TYR A 54 8.83 -6.61 -2.97
CA TYR A 54 10.25 -6.54 -3.27
C TYR A 54 10.59 -7.31 -4.56
N GLY A 55 11.62 -6.85 -5.27
CA GLY A 55 12.12 -7.48 -6.50
C GLY A 55 11.42 -6.98 -7.77
N SER A 56 12.14 -7.04 -8.89
CA SER A 56 11.65 -6.69 -10.24
C SER A 56 11.85 -7.90 -11.16
N GLY A 57 10.88 -8.19 -12.03
CA GLY A 57 10.93 -9.33 -12.95
C GLY A 57 10.68 -10.68 -12.26
N GLU A 58 11.44 -11.71 -12.63
CA GLU A 58 11.25 -13.11 -12.21
C GLU A 58 11.46 -13.37 -10.71
N SER A 59 12.09 -12.44 -9.99
CA SER A 59 12.32 -12.52 -8.54
C SER A 59 11.39 -11.61 -7.74
N SER A 60 10.28 -11.16 -8.32
CA SER A 60 9.31 -10.31 -7.62
C SER A 60 8.50 -11.12 -6.61
N VAL A 61 8.51 -10.66 -5.36
CA VAL A 61 7.66 -11.17 -4.29
C VAL A 61 6.41 -10.31 -4.25
N SER A 62 5.30 -10.90 -4.70
CA SER A 62 4.00 -10.26 -4.80
C SER A 62 2.97 -11.02 -3.97
N PHE A 63 2.10 -10.30 -3.28
CA PHE A 63 0.98 -10.88 -2.57
C PHE A 63 -0.29 -10.74 -3.40
N ALA A 64 -0.98 -11.86 -3.61
CA ALA A 64 -2.29 -11.87 -4.24
C ALA A 64 -3.34 -11.26 -3.31
N LEU A 65 -4.14 -10.34 -3.84
CA LEU A 65 -5.21 -9.68 -3.11
C LEU A 65 -6.55 -10.39 -3.38
N PRO A 66 -7.48 -10.34 -2.41
CA PRO A 66 -8.79 -10.93 -2.58
C PRO A 66 -9.62 -10.16 -3.60
N ILE A 67 -10.12 -10.91 -4.57
CA ILE A 67 -11.05 -10.48 -5.59
C ILE A 67 -12.46 -10.82 -5.11
N ILE A 68 -13.34 -9.81 -5.14
CA ILE A 68 -14.71 -9.89 -4.65
C ILE A 68 -15.61 -9.32 -5.75
N LEU A 69 -16.33 -10.21 -6.42
CA LEU A 69 -17.20 -9.88 -7.54
C LEU A 69 -18.65 -10.15 -7.17
N TRP A 70 -19.52 -9.20 -7.47
CA TRP A 70 -20.96 -9.40 -7.41
C TRP A 70 -21.49 -9.65 -8.82
N THR A 71 -22.04 -10.85 -9.00
CA THR A 71 -22.45 -11.40 -10.30
C THR A 71 -23.93 -11.77 -10.27
N GLU A 72 -24.50 -12.11 -11.43
CA GLU A 72 -25.89 -12.58 -11.53
C GLU A 72 -26.14 -13.87 -10.72
N ASN A 73 -25.14 -14.76 -10.62
CA ASN A 73 -25.19 -15.97 -9.79
C ASN A 73 -24.74 -15.72 -8.33
N GLY A 74 -24.72 -14.45 -7.90
CA GLY A 74 -24.40 -14.01 -6.55
C GLY A 74 -22.92 -13.63 -6.33
N LEU A 75 -22.49 -13.66 -5.06
CA LEU A 75 -21.15 -13.27 -4.65
C LEU A 75 -20.11 -14.32 -5.07
N VAL A 76 -19.05 -13.91 -5.78
CA VAL A 76 -17.92 -14.74 -6.17
C VAL A 76 -16.66 -14.14 -5.56
N THR A 77 -15.91 -14.95 -4.80
CA THR A 77 -14.67 -14.53 -4.15
C THR A 77 -13.54 -15.49 -4.48
N PHE A 78 -12.39 -14.97 -4.87
CA PHE A 78 -11.17 -15.76 -5.12
C PHE A 78 -9.93 -14.85 -5.01
N MET A 79 -8.72 -15.41 -5.08
CA MET A 79 -7.49 -14.62 -5.02
C MET A 79 -7.02 -14.22 -6.42
N SER A 80 -6.40 -13.05 -6.57
CA SER A 80 -5.85 -12.61 -7.87
C SER A 80 -4.78 -13.53 -8.45
N SER A 81 -4.13 -14.37 -7.63
CA SER A 81 -3.19 -15.40 -8.05
C SER A 81 -3.78 -16.41 -9.04
N GLU A 82 -5.10 -16.60 -9.04
CA GLU A 82 -5.80 -17.47 -10.00
C GLU A 82 -5.63 -17.00 -11.45
N PHE A 83 -5.34 -15.71 -11.66
CA PHE A 83 -4.99 -15.16 -12.97
C PHE A 83 -3.51 -15.37 -13.33
N HIS A 84 -2.68 -15.97 -12.47
CA HIS A 84 -1.26 -16.23 -12.74
C HIS A 84 -0.46 -15.01 -13.24
N HIS A 85 -0.71 -13.82 -12.68
CA HIS A 85 -0.12 -12.54 -13.13
C HIS A 85 -0.54 -12.09 -14.55
N ASP A 86 -1.50 -12.78 -15.18
CA ASP A 86 -2.01 -12.41 -16.50
C ASP A 86 -2.86 -11.14 -16.42
N ASN A 87 -2.54 -10.18 -17.28
CA ASN A 87 -3.24 -8.92 -17.45
C ASN A 87 -3.69 -8.68 -18.90
N ASP A 88 -3.49 -9.68 -19.77
CA ASP A 88 -3.84 -9.63 -21.20
C ASP A 88 -5.17 -10.34 -21.50
N GLY A 89 -5.84 -10.91 -20.50
CA GLY A 89 -7.10 -11.64 -20.67
C GLY A 89 -6.95 -13.00 -21.35
N LYS A 90 -5.78 -13.63 -21.21
CA LYS A 90 -5.46 -14.97 -21.74
C LYS A 90 -5.86 -16.09 -20.79
N VAL A 91 -5.87 -15.82 -19.48
CA VAL A 91 -6.22 -16.79 -18.45
C VAL A 91 -7.67 -16.58 -18.00
N ALA A 92 -8.52 -17.59 -18.24
CA ALA A 92 -9.89 -17.61 -17.75
C ALA A 92 -10.01 -18.40 -16.45
N VAL A 93 -10.59 -17.77 -15.43
CA VAL A 93 -10.87 -18.38 -14.13
C VAL A 93 -12.35 -18.70 -14.05
N GLU A 94 -12.69 -19.98 -13.86
CA GLU A 94 -14.09 -20.43 -13.73
C GLU A 94 -14.51 -20.49 -12.26
N ARG A 95 -15.60 -19.81 -11.90
CA ARG A 95 -16.23 -19.87 -10.57
C ARG A 95 -17.75 -19.80 -10.70
N LYS A 96 -18.45 -20.72 -10.02
CA LYS A 96 -19.92 -20.80 -10.01
C LYS A 96 -20.54 -20.84 -11.43
N GLY A 97 -19.91 -21.57 -12.35
CA GLY A 97 -20.36 -21.71 -13.74
C GLY A 97 -20.18 -20.46 -14.61
N MET A 98 -19.50 -19.42 -14.11
CA MET A 98 -19.11 -18.24 -14.88
C MET A 98 -17.60 -18.20 -15.02
N LYS A 99 -17.13 -17.68 -16.15
CA LYS A 99 -15.70 -17.51 -16.43
C LYS A 99 -15.34 -16.04 -16.41
N PHE A 100 -14.20 -15.73 -15.80
CA PHE A 100 -13.68 -14.38 -15.63
C PHE A 100 -12.30 -14.26 -16.27
N VAL A 101 -12.01 -13.13 -16.89
CA VAL A 101 -10.70 -12.79 -17.45
C VAL A 101 -10.28 -11.41 -16.95
N ARG A 102 -8.97 -11.21 -16.73
CA ARG A 102 -8.41 -9.94 -16.27
C ARG A 102 -7.69 -9.23 -17.42
N TYR A 103 -8.10 -7.99 -17.71
CA TYR A 103 -7.49 -7.16 -18.75
C TYR A 103 -7.34 -5.72 -18.29
N HIS A 104 -6.11 -5.20 -18.38
CA HIS A 104 -5.77 -3.88 -17.86
C HIS A 104 -6.32 -3.66 -16.44
N GLU A 105 -6.04 -4.62 -15.54
CA GLU A 105 -6.51 -4.64 -14.14
C GLU A 105 -8.03 -4.64 -13.93
N THR A 106 -8.82 -4.69 -15.00
CA THR A 106 -10.29 -4.80 -14.95
C THR A 106 -10.72 -6.24 -15.22
N ILE A 107 -11.67 -6.72 -14.44
CA ILE A 107 -12.19 -8.09 -14.58
C ILE A 107 -13.46 -8.06 -15.44
N TYR A 108 -13.50 -8.94 -16.43
CA TYR A 108 -14.62 -9.10 -17.36
C TYR A 108 -15.12 -10.54 -17.33
N TYR A 109 -16.35 -10.74 -17.79
CA TYR A 109 -16.82 -12.08 -18.16
C TYR A 109 -16.08 -12.57 -19.40
N ALA A 110 -15.62 -13.82 -19.40
CA ALA A 110 -14.95 -14.42 -20.55
C ALA A 110 -15.97 -14.71 -21.66
N ASN A 111 -15.55 -14.59 -22.92
CA ASN A 111 -16.35 -15.05 -24.06
C ASN A 111 -16.32 -16.58 -24.22
N GLU A 112 -17.02 -17.13 -25.22
CA GLU A 112 -17.08 -18.57 -25.48
C GLU A 112 -15.70 -19.21 -25.76
N GLN A 113 -14.72 -18.40 -26.17
CA GLN A 113 -13.34 -18.81 -26.43
C GLN A 113 -12.41 -18.60 -25.22
N ASN A 114 -12.97 -18.33 -24.04
CA ASN A 114 -12.24 -18.05 -22.79
C ASN A 114 -11.36 -16.78 -22.85
N GLY A 115 -11.71 -15.81 -23.69
CA GLY A 115 -10.94 -14.57 -23.88
C GLY A 115 -11.83 -13.32 -23.93
N ILE A 116 -11.26 -12.26 -24.51
CA ILE A 116 -11.87 -10.95 -24.62
C ILE A 116 -12.26 -10.68 -26.07
N THR A 117 -13.45 -10.13 -26.27
CA THR A 117 -13.95 -9.70 -27.57
C THR A 117 -13.76 -8.20 -27.72
N TYR A 118 -13.18 -7.81 -28.85
CA TYR A 118 -12.94 -6.41 -29.22
C TYR A 118 -13.95 -5.95 -30.27
N ASP A 119 -14.37 -4.69 -30.19
CA ASP A 119 -15.13 -4.01 -31.25
C ASP A 119 -14.21 -3.51 -32.38
N ALA A 120 -14.79 -2.98 -33.46
CA ALA A 120 -14.08 -2.36 -34.58
C ALA A 120 -13.10 -1.26 -34.14
N GLU A 121 -13.39 -0.54 -33.05
CA GLU A 121 -12.50 0.47 -32.44
C GLU A 121 -11.56 -0.08 -31.36
N HIS A 122 -11.31 -1.40 -31.30
CA HIS A 122 -10.44 -2.07 -30.32
C HIS A 122 -10.85 -1.87 -28.84
N LYS A 123 -12.14 -1.65 -28.59
CA LYS A 123 -12.69 -1.55 -27.23
C LYS A 123 -13.24 -2.91 -26.77
N VAL A 124 -13.05 -3.22 -25.50
CA VAL A 124 -13.60 -4.45 -24.89
C VAL A 124 -15.11 -4.37 -24.78
N VAL A 125 -15.82 -5.30 -25.41
CA VAL A 125 -17.30 -5.37 -25.45
C VAL A 125 -17.87 -6.25 -24.33
N ASN A 126 -17.02 -7.06 -23.69
CA ASN A 126 -17.46 -8.02 -22.66
C ASN A 126 -18.13 -7.30 -21.48
N ALA A 127 -19.21 -7.91 -20.97
CA ALA A 127 -19.87 -7.44 -19.77
C ALA A 127 -18.91 -7.47 -18.57
N ARG A 128 -19.13 -6.56 -17.62
CA ARG A 128 -18.33 -6.46 -16.39
C ARG A 128 -19.20 -6.80 -15.18
N PRO A 129 -18.76 -7.69 -14.27
CA PRO A 129 -19.39 -7.83 -12.97
C PRO A 129 -19.16 -6.57 -12.12
N LEU A 130 -19.99 -6.38 -11.11
CA LEU A 130 -19.73 -5.35 -10.09
C LEU A 130 -18.51 -5.77 -9.27
N ASN A 131 -17.48 -4.93 -9.27
CA ASN A 131 -16.19 -5.24 -8.68
C ASN A 131 -16.01 -4.53 -7.32
N PHE A 132 -15.96 -5.29 -6.23
CA PHE A 132 -15.65 -4.82 -4.86
C PHE A 132 -14.29 -5.33 -4.37
N SER A 133 -13.44 -5.76 -5.30
CA SER A 133 -12.13 -6.33 -4.98
C SER A 133 -11.23 -5.32 -4.27
N ILE A 134 -10.35 -5.86 -3.43
CA ILE A 134 -9.38 -5.04 -2.71
C ILE A 134 -8.17 -4.84 -3.63
N THR A 135 -7.90 -3.60 -3.97
CA THR A 135 -6.73 -3.21 -4.75
C THR A 135 -5.53 -2.92 -3.86
N LYS A 136 -4.36 -2.77 -4.46
CA LYS A 136 -3.10 -2.44 -3.79
C LYS A 136 -3.25 -1.21 -2.89
N ASN A 137 -3.87 -0.15 -3.41
CA ASN A 137 -4.02 1.09 -2.67
C ASN A 137 -5.00 0.97 -1.51
N VAL A 138 -6.15 0.30 -1.71
CA VAL A 138 -7.13 0.06 -0.64
C VAL A 138 -6.51 -0.80 0.46
N PHE A 139 -5.77 -1.85 0.08
CA PHE A 139 -5.03 -2.68 1.03
C PHE A 139 -4.00 -1.87 1.82
N SER A 140 -3.21 -1.01 1.18
CA SER A 140 -2.25 -0.14 1.86
C SER A 140 -2.92 0.82 2.85
N LEU A 141 -4.05 1.42 2.47
CA LEU A 141 -4.81 2.30 3.36
C LEU A 141 -5.32 1.55 4.60
N ILE A 142 -5.85 0.33 4.42
CA ILE A 142 -6.30 -0.53 5.52
C ILE A 142 -5.12 -0.90 6.41
N LEU A 143 -4.00 -1.32 5.82
CA LEU A 143 -2.78 -1.72 6.55
C LEU A 143 -2.26 -0.57 7.42
N ILE A 144 -2.15 0.64 6.85
CA ILE A 144 -1.70 1.83 7.58
C ILE A 144 -2.70 2.18 8.68
N SER A 145 -4.01 2.12 8.40
CA SER A 145 -5.06 2.41 9.38
C SER A 145 -5.00 1.45 10.57
N VAL A 146 -4.84 0.14 10.31
CA VAL A 146 -4.68 -0.87 11.36
C VAL A 146 -3.41 -0.63 12.17
N LEU A 147 -2.28 -0.35 11.51
CA LEU A 147 -1.02 -0.06 12.19
C LEU A 147 -1.14 1.16 13.11
N MET A 148 -1.79 2.23 12.63
CA MET A 148 -2.08 3.42 13.43
C MET A 148 -2.92 3.06 14.67
N LEU A 149 -4.01 2.32 14.49
CA LEU A 149 -4.84 1.88 15.61
C LEU A 149 -4.04 1.03 16.62
N LEU A 150 -3.18 0.13 16.16
CA LEU A 150 -2.33 -0.70 17.03
C LEU A 150 -1.30 0.11 17.81
N ILE A 151 -0.85 1.26 17.32
CA ILE A 151 0.07 2.16 18.03
C ILE A 151 -0.70 3.08 18.99
N PHE A 152 -1.76 3.73 18.49
CA PHE A 152 -2.48 4.76 19.24
C PHE A 152 -3.42 4.20 20.30
N ILE A 153 -4.04 3.03 20.10
CA ILE A 153 -4.95 2.45 21.10
C ILE A 153 -4.19 2.11 22.40
N PRO A 154 -3.06 1.38 22.39
CA PRO A 154 -2.27 1.13 23.61
C PRO A 154 -1.71 2.41 24.21
N MET A 155 -1.27 3.36 23.39
CA MET A 155 -0.78 4.67 23.85
C MET A 155 -1.87 5.43 24.61
N ALA A 156 -3.07 5.56 24.04
CA ALA A 156 -4.22 6.20 24.68
C ALA A 156 -4.60 5.48 25.99
N LYS A 157 -4.60 4.14 26.01
CA LYS A 157 -4.83 3.36 27.24
C LYS A 157 -3.75 3.59 28.30
N SER A 158 -2.49 3.74 27.89
CA SER A 158 -1.36 4.01 28.78
C SER A 158 -1.50 5.38 29.46
N TYR A 159 -1.84 6.42 28.68
CA TYR A 159 -2.10 7.77 29.20
C TYR A 159 -3.32 7.80 30.13
N ALA A 160 -4.39 7.08 29.81
CA ALA A 160 -5.58 7.01 30.66
C ALA A 160 -5.32 6.31 32.01
N LYS A 161 -4.41 5.34 32.05
CA LYS A 161 -4.13 4.52 33.25
C LYS A 161 -3.06 5.13 34.17
N ASN A 162 -2.13 5.93 33.64
CA ASN A 162 -1.00 6.46 34.39
C ASN A 162 -1.04 8.00 34.45
N GLN A 163 -1.27 8.55 35.65
CA GLN A 163 -1.15 9.99 35.93
C GLN A 163 0.30 10.45 36.20
N ARG A 164 1.29 9.61 35.89
CA ARG A 164 2.73 9.89 36.08
C ARG A 164 3.42 9.98 34.73
N ALA A 165 4.59 10.61 34.70
CA ALA A 165 5.42 10.79 33.51
C ALA A 165 5.46 9.51 32.62
N PRO A 166 5.13 9.62 31.32
CA PRO A 166 4.97 8.48 30.44
C PRO A 166 6.34 7.83 30.20
N LYS A 167 6.38 6.50 30.29
CA LYS A 167 7.60 5.71 30.08
C LYS A 167 7.53 4.93 28.77
N GLY A 168 8.69 4.73 28.13
CA GLY A 168 8.83 3.96 26.90
C GLY A 168 8.35 4.72 25.66
N ILE A 169 7.64 4.03 24.76
CA ILE A 169 7.16 4.60 23.48
C ILE A 169 6.27 5.83 23.70
N ALA A 170 5.44 5.84 24.75
CA ALA A 170 4.61 6.98 25.10
C ALA A 170 5.41 8.23 25.50
N GLY A 171 6.60 8.06 26.11
CA GLY A 171 7.49 9.18 26.42
C GLY A 171 8.26 9.69 25.20
N PHE A 172 8.55 8.82 24.23
CA PHE A 172 9.18 9.22 22.96
C PHE A 172 8.25 10.09 22.10
N PHE A 173 6.96 9.75 22.05
CA PHE A 173 5.98 10.48 21.24
C PHE A 173 5.37 11.70 21.95
N GLU A 174 5.55 11.86 23.26
CA GLU A 174 4.98 12.97 24.04
C GLU A 174 5.32 14.36 23.47
N PRO A 175 6.58 14.71 23.12
CA PRO A 175 6.88 16.02 22.53
C PRO A 175 6.19 16.26 21.20
N ILE A 176 6.03 15.21 20.38
CA ILE A 176 5.34 15.29 19.08
C ILE A 176 3.84 15.53 19.31
N VAL A 177 3.24 14.81 20.26
CA VAL A 177 1.82 14.97 20.61
C VAL A 177 1.55 16.36 21.19
N LEU A 178 2.42 16.87 22.06
CA LEU A 178 2.32 18.23 22.61
C LEU A 178 2.48 19.29 21.51
N PHE A 179 3.45 19.14 20.60
CA PHE A 179 3.62 20.04 19.47
C PHE A 179 2.36 20.06 18.57
N VAL A 180 1.84 18.89 18.20
CA VAL A 180 0.62 18.80 17.38
C VAL A 180 -0.58 19.39 18.12
N ARG A 181 -0.69 19.20 19.44
CA ARG A 181 -1.77 19.78 20.24
C ARG A 181 -1.66 21.30 20.30
N ASP A 182 -0.51 21.81 20.72
CA ASP A 182 -0.33 23.21 21.13
C ASP A 182 -0.10 24.13 19.93
N GLU A 183 0.65 23.68 18.91
CA GLU A 183 1.01 24.50 17.74
C GLU A 183 0.03 24.34 16.57
N ILE A 184 -0.72 23.23 16.50
CA ILE A 184 -1.59 22.94 15.35
C ILE A 184 -3.05 22.84 15.78
N ALA A 185 -3.40 21.94 16.72
CA ALA A 185 -4.79 21.65 17.01
C ALA A 185 -5.50 22.78 17.77
N VAL A 186 -4.88 23.33 18.83
CA VAL A 186 -5.47 24.40 19.64
C VAL A 186 -5.69 25.68 18.82
N PRO A 187 -4.72 26.18 18.02
CA PRO A 187 -4.92 27.37 17.19
C PRO A 187 -6.01 27.20 16.13
N ASN A 188 -6.19 26.00 15.56
CA ASN A 188 -7.13 25.76 14.46
C ASN A 188 -8.55 25.34 14.91
N ILE A 189 -8.71 24.69 16.07
CA ILE A 189 -10.00 24.14 16.55
C ILE A 189 -10.60 25.00 17.67
N GLY A 190 -9.81 25.84 18.33
CA GLY A 190 -10.23 26.71 19.43
C GLY A 190 -10.25 26.01 20.79
N GLU A 191 -10.07 26.78 21.86
CA GLU A 191 -10.02 26.23 23.21
C GLU A 191 -11.42 25.80 23.70
N ARG A 192 -11.51 24.58 24.24
CA ARG A 192 -12.40 24.18 25.37
C ARG A 192 -13.67 23.36 25.14
N LYS A 193 -14.16 23.04 23.94
CA LYS A 193 -15.36 22.15 23.83
C LYS A 193 -15.23 20.89 22.99
N ASN A 194 -14.36 20.86 21.98
CA ASN A 194 -14.24 19.71 21.06
C ASN A 194 -12.84 19.09 21.01
N THR A 195 -12.01 19.30 22.03
CA THR A 195 -10.68 18.70 22.08
C THR A 195 -10.81 17.19 22.27
N PRO A 196 -10.28 16.35 21.36
CA PRO A 196 -10.37 14.89 21.49
C PRO A 196 -9.87 14.43 22.85
N SER A 197 -10.50 13.41 23.45
CA SER A 197 -10.17 12.91 24.80
C SER A 197 -8.69 12.57 24.98
N ILE A 198 -7.98 12.26 23.89
CA ILE A 198 -6.53 12.05 23.82
C ILE A 198 -5.73 13.26 24.34
N CYS A 199 -6.24 14.48 24.19
CA CYS A 199 -5.57 15.72 24.58
C CYS A 199 -5.97 16.24 25.97
N ARG A 200 -6.89 15.56 26.68
CA ARG A 200 -7.46 16.06 27.94
C ARG A 200 -6.71 15.61 29.20
N THR A 201 -5.67 14.79 29.03
CA THR A 201 -4.96 14.14 30.13
C THR A 201 -3.74 14.91 30.65
N TYR A 202 -3.55 16.15 30.19
CA TYR A 202 -2.62 17.12 30.78
C TYR A 202 -3.23 18.52 30.77
#